data_AF-A0A2D8BZJ1-F1
#
_entry.id   AF-A0A2D8BZJ1-F1
#
_cell.length_a   1.000
_cell.length_b   1.000
_cell.length_c   1.000
_cell.angle_alpha   90.00
_cell.angle_beta   90.00
_cell.angle_gamma   90.00
#
_symmetry.space_group_name_H-M   'P 1'
#
loop_
_entity.id
_entity.type
_entity.pdbx_description
1 polymer ?
#
loop_
_entity_poly.entity_id
_entity_poly.type
_entity_poly.pdbx_seq_one_letter_code
_entity_poly.pdbx_strand_id
1 'polypeptide(L)'
;MRNKSWTKKEEEFLLALSKEETDSGEKFPASIITVLFNDHFNRIVKGWNARSHGAIQTKLRELIKLEKTNPSNITVKFKAKKEEVKNKTPRGKNAHGDEPNSGRSWTPADDAYLVQNYTAHDDAQNKVAKHLGRSRKACYNRIRRLKNMNKIGMITMGSTLESSDDETEIEHMVIPEQRLPVTLLGYLVLWWRNRRKNKMIIKRRKLEEQLRRLS
;
A
#
# COMPACT_ATOMS: atom_id res chain seq x y z
N MET A 1 8.09 0.48 21.82
CA MET A 1 6.64 0.18 21.73
C MET A 1 6.50 -1.32 21.49
N ARG A 2 5.78 -2.05 22.36
CA ARG A 2 5.56 -3.51 22.17
C ARG A 2 4.73 -3.73 20.91
N ASN A 3 5.21 -4.57 19.99
CA ASN A 3 4.44 -4.95 18.80
C ASN A 3 3.17 -5.66 19.24
N LYS A 4 2.01 -5.09 18.89
CA LYS A 4 0.71 -5.63 19.29
C LYS A 4 0.48 -6.95 18.54
N SER A 5 0.52 -8.05 19.27
CA SER A 5 0.28 -9.39 18.72
C SER A 5 -1.09 -9.46 18.05
N TRP A 6 -1.18 -10.25 16.99
CA TRP A 6 -2.46 -10.53 16.33
C TRP A 6 -3.18 -11.63 17.11
N THR A 7 -4.44 -11.39 17.41
CA THR A 7 -5.32 -12.37 18.04
C THR A 7 -5.96 -13.25 16.97
N LYS A 8 -6.30 -14.49 17.33
CA LYS A 8 -6.93 -15.44 16.40
C LYS A 8 -8.23 -14.91 15.77
N LYS A 9 -9.04 -14.17 16.55
CA LYS A 9 -10.28 -13.54 16.08
C LYS A 9 -10.02 -12.49 15.00
N GLU A 10 -8.96 -11.71 15.14
CA GLU A 10 -8.57 -10.72 14.12
C GLU A 10 -8.12 -11.41 12.82
N GLU A 11 -7.35 -12.49 12.93
CA GLU A 11 -6.86 -13.26 11.78
C GLU A 11 -8.02 -13.93 11.03
N GLU A 12 -8.94 -14.58 11.75
CA GLU A 12 -10.14 -15.20 11.19
C GLU A 12 -11.02 -14.17 10.46
N PHE A 13 -11.22 -12.99 11.06
CA PHE A 13 -12.01 -11.92 10.47
C PHE A 13 -11.36 -11.32 9.21
N LEU A 14 -10.03 -11.12 9.21
CA LEU A 14 -9.31 -10.67 8.02
C LEU A 14 -9.40 -11.68 6.87
N LEU A 15 -9.29 -12.98 7.18
CA LEU A 15 -9.38 -14.02 6.18
C LEU A 15 -10.80 -14.08 5.60
N ALA A 16 -11.84 -13.97 6.44
CA ALA A 16 -13.23 -13.90 6.00
C ALA A 16 -13.48 -12.72 5.05
N LEU A 17 -13.01 -11.51 5.41
CA LEU A 17 -13.14 -10.33 4.55
C LEU A 17 -12.44 -10.49 3.19
N SER A 18 -11.32 -11.21 3.14
CA SER A 18 -10.58 -11.45 1.89
C SER A 18 -11.26 -12.45 0.95
N LYS A 19 -12.16 -13.27 1.48
CA LYS A 19 -12.96 -14.25 0.74
C LYS A 19 -14.29 -13.67 0.28
N GLU A 20 -14.76 -12.59 0.89
CA GLU A 20 -15.96 -11.91 0.41
C GLU A 20 -15.69 -11.24 -0.96
N GLU A 21 -16.64 -11.44 -1.88
CA GLU A 21 -16.65 -10.84 -3.21
C GLU A 21 -17.75 -9.78 -3.29
N THR A 22 -17.53 -8.77 -4.12
CA THR A 22 -18.55 -7.77 -4.46
C THR A 22 -19.64 -8.39 -5.34
N ASP A 23 -20.72 -7.64 -5.55
CA ASP A 23 -21.77 -8.05 -6.50
C ASP A 23 -21.25 -8.15 -7.94
N SER A 24 -20.09 -7.58 -8.24
CA SER A 24 -19.37 -7.73 -9.51
C SER A 24 -18.48 -8.98 -9.57
N GLY A 25 -18.39 -9.77 -8.49
CA GLY A 25 -17.45 -10.91 -8.39
C GLY A 25 -16.00 -10.49 -8.16
N GLU A 26 -15.74 -9.21 -7.90
CA GLU A 26 -14.41 -8.70 -7.62
C GLU A 26 -14.08 -8.80 -6.13
N LYS A 27 -12.81 -9.02 -5.82
CA LYS A 27 -12.35 -9.05 -4.42
C LYS A 27 -12.25 -7.63 -3.86
N PHE A 28 -12.51 -7.50 -2.56
CA PHE A 28 -12.36 -6.21 -1.91
C PHE A 28 -10.91 -5.69 -1.99
N PRO A 29 -10.72 -4.41 -2.39
CA PRO A 29 -9.41 -3.79 -2.31
C PRO A 29 -8.94 -3.67 -0.85
N ALA A 30 -7.63 -3.74 -0.64
CA ALA A 30 -7.01 -3.74 0.70
C ALA A 30 -7.38 -2.49 1.55
N SER A 31 -7.61 -1.36 0.90
CA SER A 31 -8.07 -0.13 1.53
C SER A 31 -9.44 -0.29 2.19
N ILE A 32 -10.39 -0.92 1.49
CA ILE A 32 -11.73 -1.20 2.01
C ILE A 32 -11.65 -2.22 3.15
N ILE A 33 -10.87 -3.29 2.98
CA ILE A 33 -10.65 -4.29 4.05
C ILE A 33 -10.15 -3.62 5.33
N THR A 34 -9.22 -2.67 5.22
CA THR A 34 -8.67 -1.93 6.36
C THR A 34 -9.74 -1.12 7.11
N VAL A 35 -10.61 -0.42 6.37
CA VAL A 35 -11.71 0.36 6.96
C VAL A 35 -12.69 -0.56 7.67
N LEU A 36 -13.12 -1.64 7.01
CA LEU A 36 -14.06 -2.60 7.58
C LEU A 36 -13.51 -3.31 8.81
N PHE A 37 -12.23 -3.69 8.78
CA PHE A 37 -11.54 -4.31 9.90
C PHE A 37 -11.52 -3.39 11.13
N ASN A 38 -11.06 -2.16 10.96
CA ASN A 38 -10.95 -1.23 12.08
C ASN A 38 -12.33 -0.81 12.62
N ASP A 39 -13.33 -0.60 11.76
CA ASP A 39 -14.70 -0.28 12.18
C ASP A 39 -15.34 -1.44 12.99
N HIS A 40 -15.13 -2.69 12.57
CA HIS A 40 -15.63 -3.87 13.28
C HIS A 40 -15.10 -3.94 14.73
N PHE A 41 -13.77 -3.90 14.89
CA PHE A 41 -13.15 -4.02 16.20
C PHE A 41 -13.33 -2.79 17.09
N ASN A 42 -13.46 -1.59 16.49
CA ASN A 42 -13.77 -0.37 17.23
C ASN A 42 -15.15 -0.43 17.93
N ARG A 43 -16.10 -1.20 17.37
CA ARG A 43 -17.45 -1.36 17.96
C ARG A 43 -17.50 -2.40 19.07
N ILE A 44 -16.65 -3.42 18.98
CA ILE A 44 -16.69 -4.59 19.89
C ILE A 44 -15.73 -4.38 21.06
N VAL A 45 -14.56 -3.79 20.82
CA VAL A 45 -13.49 -3.66 21.81
C VAL A 45 -13.41 -2.22 22.28
N LYS A 46 -13.74 -1.97 23.55
CA LYS A 46 -13.59 -0.65 24.17
C LYS A 46 -12.10 -0.28 24.22
N GLY A 47 -11.76 0.95 23.80
CA GLY A 47 -10.36 1.40 23.74
C GLY A 47 -9.56 0.73 22.62
N TRP A 48 -10.21 0.38 21.52
CA TRP A 48 -9.55 -0.18 20.35
C TRP A 48 -8.54 0.81 19.74
N ASN A 49 -7.32 0.35 19.52
CA ASN A 49 -6.33 1.09 18.74
C ASN A 49 -6.35 0.55 17.31
N ALA A 50 -6.76 1.40 16.37
CA ALA A 50 -6.80 1.06 14.95
C ALA A 50 -5.44 0.55 14.46
N ARG A 51 -5.46 -0.54 13.69
CA ARG A 51 -4.25 -1.04 13.02
C ARG A 51 -4.01 -0.26 11.75
N SER A 52 -2.74 0.03 11.45
CA SER A 52 -2.38 0.71 10.21
C SER A 52 -2.65 -0.17 8.99
N HIS A 53 -2.93 0.46 7.85
CA HIS A 53 -3.15 -0.22 6.57
C HIS A 53 -2.00 -1.19 6.24
N GLY A 54 -0.75 -0.74 6.44
CA GLY A 54 0.43 -1.58 6.18
C GLY A 54 0.51 -2.81 7.07
N ALA A 55 0.12 -2.71 8.34
CA ALA A 55 0.09 -3.85 9.24
C ALA A 55 -0.96 -4.88 8.81
N ILE A 56 -2.17 -4.42 8.48
CA ILE A 56 -3.28 -5.27 8.01
C ILE A 56 -2.91 -5.96 6.70
N GLN A 57 -2.36 -5.22 5.73
CA GLN A 57 -1.98 -5.78 4.43
C GLN A 57 -0.83 -6.80 4.53
N THR A 58 0.13 -6.55 5.43
CA THR A 58 1.23 -7.49 5.68
C THR A 58 0.69 -8.77 6.29
N LYS A 59 -0.16 -8.65 7.31
CA LYS A 59 -0.79 -9.81 7.94
C LYS A 59 -1.68 -10.60 6.99
N LEU A 60 -2.45 -9.92 6.16
CA LEU A 60 -3.31 -10.56 5.18
C LEU A 60 -2.51 -11.38 4.16
N ARG A 61 -1.38 -10.85 3.68
CA ARG A 61 -0.46 -11.59 2.79
C ARG A 61 0.12 -12.83 3.45
N GLU A 62 0.48 -12.74 4.73
CA GLU A 62 0.95 -13.88 5.51
C GLU A 62 -0.13 -14.97 5.63
N LEU A 63 -1.36 -14.59 5.97
CA LEU A 63 -2.49 -15.53 6.09
C LEU A 63 -2.81 -16.23 4.77
N ILE A 64 -2.84 -15.49 3.66
CA ILE A 64 -3.05 -16.07 2.32
C ILE A 64 -1.90 -17.02 1.94
N LYS A 65 -0.65 -16.68 2.32
CA LYS A 65 0.49 -17.56 2.08
C LYS A 65 0.36 -18.85 2.89
N LEU A 66 -0.02 -18.75 4.16
CA LEU A 66 -0.24 -19.90 5.04
C LEU A 66 -1.37 -20.81 4.53
N GLU A 67 -2.47 -20.23 4.05
CA GLU A 67 -3.58 -21.00 3.46
C GLU A 67 -3.14 -21.80 2.23
N LYS A 68 -2.25 -21.22 1.39
CA LYS A 68 -1.68 -21.91 0.23
C LYS A 68 -0.66 -22.99 0.59
N THR A 69 0.10 -22.79 1.66
CA THR A 69 1.14 -23.74 2.09
C THR A 69 0.61 -24.85 2.97
N ASN A 70 -0.66 -24.81 3.41
CA ASN A 70 -1.23 -25.84 4.26
C ASN A 70 -1.62 -27.07 3.42
N PRO A 71 -0.94 -28.23 3.56
CA PRO A 71 -1.15 -29.40 2.72
C PRO A 71 -2.46 -30.15 3.01
N SER A 72 -3.17 -29.82 4.09
CA SER A 72 -4.47 -30.40 4.43
C SER A 72 -5.61 -30.04 3.47
N ASN A 73 -5.39 -29.09 2.55
CA ASN A 73 -6.33 -28.73 1.47
C ASN A 73 -5.90 -29.23 0.07
N ILE A 74 -4.79 -29.99 0.00
CA ILE A 74 -4.17 -30.48 -1.25
C ILE A 74 -4.60 -31.92 -1.60
N THR A 75 -5.41 -32.58 -0.77
CA THR A 75 -5.81 -33.99 -0.97
C THR A 75 -6.85 -34.23 -2.07
N VAL A 76 -7.38 -33.20 -2.75
CA VAL A 76 -8.45 -33.39 -3.77
C VAL A 76 -7.98 -33.14 -5.22
N LYS A 77 -6.74 -32.69 -5.48
CA LYS A 77 -6.31 -32.32 -6.84
C LYS A 77 -5.00 -32.92 -7.34
N PHE A 78 -4.56 -34.04 -6.77
CA PHE A 78 -3.45 -34.83 -7.33
C PHE A 78 -3.90 -36.25 -7.71
N LYS A 79 -4.93 -36.35 -8.56
CA LYS A 79 -5.22 -37.59 -9.30
C LYS A 79 -5.80 -37.33 -10.69
N ALA A 80 -5.27 -36.34 -11.40
CA ALA A 80 -5.55 -36.14 -12.83
C ALA A 80 -4.49 -35.22 -13.47
N LYS A 81 -3.25 -35.70 -13.56
CA LYS A 81 -2.30 -35.39 -14.64
C LYS A 81 -0.99 -36.13 -14.38
N LYS A 82 -1.01 -37.42 -14.70
CA LYS A 82 0.17 -38.12 -15.20
C LYS A 82 0.22 -37.81 -16.69
N GLU A 83 1.42 -37.59 -17.22
CA GLU A 83 1.75 -37.30 -18.63
C GLU A 83 1.61 -35.83 -19.08
N GLU A 84 2.63 -35.03 -18.78
CA GLU A 84 3.43 -34.42 -19.85
C GLU A 84 4.78 -33.95 -19.28
N VAL A 85 5.79 -34.80 -19.47
CA VAL A 85 7.20 -34.42 -19.33
C VAL A 85 7.64 -33.86 -20.67
N LYS A 86 7.79 -32.53 -20.78
CA LYS A 86 8.68 -31.89 -21.76
C LYS A 86 9.38 -30.69 -21.14
N ASN A 87 10.65 -30.92 -20.81
CA ASN A 87 11.80 -30.00 -20.87
C ASN A 87 11.58 -28.57 -20.37
N LYS A 88 11.78 -28.36 -19.06
CA LYS A 88 12.13 -27.04 -18.55
C LYS A 88 13.59 -26.76 -18.93
N THR A 89 13.81 -25.97 -19.98
CA THR A 89 15.10 -25.32 -20.19
C THR A 89 15.47 -24.54 -18.92
N PRO A 90 16.74 -24.57 -18.48
CA PRO A 90 17.16 -23.75 -17.36
C PRO A 90 16.88 -22.29 -17.75
N ARG A 91 16.10 -21.59 -16.90
CA ARG A 91 15.87 -20.15 -17.05
C ARG A 91 17.22 -19.50 -17.27
N GLY A 92 17.42 -18.96 -18.47
CA GLY A 92 18.59 -18.16 -18.79
C GLY A 92 18.75 -17.13 -17.68
N LYS A 93 19.87 -17.21 -16.98
CA LYS A 93 20.39 -16.07 -16.22
C LYS A 93 20.42 -14.94 -17.24
N ASN A 94 19.70 -13.85 -16.99
CA ASN A 94 19.82 -12.67 -17.83
C ASN A 94 21.30 -12.29 -17.84
N ALA A 95 21.96 -12.58 -18.96
CA ALA A 95 23.36 -12.34 -19.21
C ALA A 95 23.56 -10.87 -19.59
N HIS A 96 23.10 -9.97 -18.73
CA HIS A 96 23.68 -8.65 -18.65
C HIS A 96 24.55 -8.67 -17.41
N GLY A 97 25.87 -8.65 -17.63
CA GLY A 97 26.90 -8.58 -16.61
C GLY A 97 26.87 -7.26 -15.85
N ASP A 98 25.78 -7.00 -15.14
CA ASP A 98 25.82 -6.09 -14.01
C ASP A 98 26.42 -6.90 -12.87
N GLU A 99 27.75 -6.86 -12.75
CA GLU A 99 28.44 -7.32 -11.54
C GLU A 99 27.68 -6.80 -10.31
N PRO A 100 27.43 -7.65 -9.31
CA PRO A 100 26.71 -7.26 -8.12
C PRO A 100 27.44 -6.10 -7.45
N ASN A 101 26.91 -4.90 -7.69
CA ASN A 101 27.13 -3.60 -7.04
C ASN A 101 28.04 -3.75 -5.81
N SER A 102 29.35 -3.78 -6.05
CA SER A 102 30.36 -4.08 -5.05
C SER A 102 30.16 -3.13 -3.87
N GLY A 103 30.41 -3.62 -2.65
CA GLY A 103 30.10 -2.98 -1.35
C GLY A 103 30.79 -1.64 -1.06
N ARG A 104 31.11 -0.85 -2.10
CA ARG A 104 31.70 0.47 -2.03
C ARG A 104 30.66 1.50 -1.57
N SER A 105 30.90 2.08 -0.40
CA SER A 105 30.15 3.23 0.12
C SER A 105 30.22 4.43 -0.83
N TRP A 106 29.17 5.25 -0.84
CA TRP A 106 29.16 6.50 -1.60
C TRP A 106 30.00 7.54 -0.87
N THR A 107 30.96 8.15 -1.57
CA THR A 107 31.75 9.25 -1.03
C THR A 107 31.13 10.60 -1.38
N PRO A 108 31.42 11.68 -0.63
CA PRO A 108 30.95 13.02 -0.98
C PRO A 108 31.41 13.48 -2.38
N ALA A 109 32.60 13.05 -2.82
CA ALA A 109 33.11 13.32 -4.16
C ALA A 109 32.25 12.63 -5.25
N ASP A 110 31.85 11.37 -5.01
CA ASP A 110 30.94 10.66 -5.92
C ASP A 110 29.60 11.38 -6.03
N ASP A 111 29.06 11.86 -4.91
CA ASP A 111 27.78 12.58 -4.88
C ASP A 111 27.86 13.92 -5.61
N ALA A 112 28.95 14.69 -5.43
CA ALA A 112 29.16 15.94 -6.13
C ALA A 112 29.25 15.73 -7.66
N TYR A 113 30.04 14.74 -8.09
CA TYR A 113 30.16 14.38 -9.50
C TYR A 113 28.81 13.95 -10.09
N LEU A 114 28.06 13.14 -9.33
CA LEU A 114 26.75 12.64 -9.71
C LEU A 114 25.70 13.76 -9.83
N VAL A 115 25.71 14.76 -8.94
CA VAL A 115 24.78 15.90 -9.03
C VAL A 115 25.13 16.81 -10.20
N GLN A 116 26.41 17.04 -10.48
CA GLN A 116 26.85 17.92 -11.56
C GLN A 116 26.62 17.34 -12.96
N ASN A 117 26.80 16.03 -13.13
CA ASN A 117 26.85 15.41 -14.46
C ASN A 117 25.62 14.58 -14.84
N TYR A 118 24.68 14.37 -13.92
CA TYR A 118 23.53 13.51 -14.19
C TYR A 118 22.35 14.25 -14.81
N THR A 119 22.05 13.92 -16.06
CA THR A 119 20.92 14.47 -16.82
C THR A 119 19.87 13.40 -17.12
N ALA A 120 18.71 13.83 -17.64
CA ALA A 120 17.60 12.93 -17.97
C ALA A 120 17.92 11.99 -19.16
N HIS A 121 19.00 12.25 -19.91
CA HIS A 121 19.38 11.46 -21.07
C HIS A 121 20.12 10.18 -20.68
N ASP A 122 19.71 9.05 -21.27
CA ASP A 122 20.27 7.73 -20.97
C ASP A 122 21.77 7.62 -21.25
N ASP A 123 22.27 8.28 -22.31
CA ASP A 123 23.68 8.28 -22.67
C ASP A 123 24.56 8.96 -21.63
N ALA A 124 24.07 10.07 -21.05
CA ALA A 124 24.76 10.77 -19.97
C ALA A 124 24.79 9.90 -18.71
N GLN A 125 23.67 9.23 -18.39
CA GLN A 125 23.61 8.32 -17.24
C GLN A 125 24.57 7.14 -17.38
N ASN A 126 24.75 6.61 -18.59
CA ASN A 126 25.73 5.56 -18.87
C ASN A 126 27.16 6.03 -18.69
N LYS A 127 27.50 7.24 -19.16
CA LYS A 127 28.83 7.83 -18.99
C LYS A 127 29.16 8.05 -17.51
N VAL A 128 28.20 8.58 -16.75
CA VAL A 128 28.34 8.79 -15.31
C VAL A 128 28.49 7.46 -14.56
N ALA A 129 27.66 6.47 -14.89
CA ALA A 129 27.74 5.14 -14.31
C ALA A 129 29.11 4.48 -14.56
N LYS A 130 29.62 4.57 -15.80
CA LYS A 130 30.95 4.06 -16.17
C LYS A 130 32.07 4.77 -15.44
N HIS A 131 32.00 6.11 -15.32
CA HIS A 131 33.00 6.89 -14.58
C HIS A 131 33.07 6.50 -13.10
N LEU A 132 31.91 6.29 -12.47
CA LEU A 132 31.83 5.91 -11.06
C LEU A 132 32.06 4.41 -10.80
N GLY A 133 32.15 3.59 -11.85
CA GLY A 133 32.24 2.13 -11.74
C GLY A 133 31.01 1.51 -11.06
N ARG A 134 29.81 2.07 -11.29
CA ARG A 134 28.56 1.62 -10.69
C ARG A 134 27.50 1.39 -11.75
N SER A 135 26.46 0.62 -11.42
CA SER A 135 25.32 0.45 -12.32
C SER A 135 24.51 1.74 -12.47
N ARG A 136 23.86 1.92 -13.64
CA ARG A 136 22.94 3.03 -13.91
C ARG A 136 21.86 3.14 -12.83
N LYS A 137 21.34 1.99 -12.40
CA LYS A 137 20.29 1.92 -11.38
C LYS A 137 20.79 2.39 -10.00
N ALA A 138 22.04 2.11 -9.64
CA ALA A 138 22.64 2.59 -8.40
C ALA A 138 22.75 4.12 -8.40
N CYS A 139 23.19 4.71 -9.51
CA CYS A 139 23.29 6.16 -9.69
C CYS A 139 21.92 6.85 -9.58
N TYR A 140 20.90 6.33 -10.29
CA TYR A 140 19.51 6.82 -10.21
C TYR A 140 18.98 6.81 -8.76
N ASN A 141 19.17 5.68 -8.06
CA ASN A 141 18.70 5.53 -6.69
C ASN A 141 19.40 6.50 -5.72
N ARG A 142 20.69 6.79 -5.94
CA ARG A 142 21.46 7.72 -5.10
C ARG A 142 20.98 9.16 -5.28
N ILE A 143 20.80 9.63 -6.51
CA ILE A 143 20.28 10.98 -6.79
C ILE A 143 18.89 11.17 -6.20
N ARG A 144 18.02 10.18 -6.32
CA ARG A 144 16.68 10.24 -5.73
C ARG A 144 16.75 10.45 -4.20
N ARG A 145 17.72 9.81 -3.54
CA ARG A 145 17.96 10.02 -2.09
C ARG A 145 18.51 11.42 -1.81
N LEU A 146 19.50 11.90 -2.57
CA LEU A 146 20.07 13.24 -2.41
C LEU A 146 19.01 14.34 -2.57
N LYS A 147 18.14 14.23 -3.60
CA LYS A 147 17.02 15.17 -3.81
C LYS A 147 16.04 15.18 -2.64
N ASN A 148 15.72 14.01 -2.10
CA ASN A 148 14.83 13.89 -0.95
C ASN A 148 15.46 14.46 0.33
N MET A 149 16.78 14.31 0.52
CA MET A 149 17.50 14.89 1.67
C MET A 149 17.59 16.42 1.57
N ASN A 150 17.87 16.98 0.39
CA ASN A 150 17.85 18.44 0.19
C ASN A 150 16.46 19.04 0.41
N LYS A 151 15.40 18.32 0.03
CA LYS A 151 14.01 18.73 0.29
C LYS A 151 13.66 18.76 1.79
N ILE A 152 14.32 17.92 2.60
CA ILE A 152 14.19 17.92 4.06
C ILE A 152 14.99 19.10 4.66
N GLY A 153 16.18 19.40 4.13
CA GLY A 153 17.00 20.54 4.55
C GLY A 153 16.37 21.91 4.29
N MET A 154 15.65 22.07 3.17
CA MET A 154 14.90 23.32 2.88
C MET A 154 13.75 23.59 3.85
N ILE A 155 13.17 22.54 4.47
CA ILE A 155 12.11 22.69 5.47
C ILE A 155 12.69 23.05 6.85
N THR A 156 13.96 22.74 7.10
CA THR A 156 14.59 22.90 8.43
C THR A 156 15.37 24.20 8.62
N MET A 157 15.72 24.93 7.54
CA MET A 157 16.48 26.19 7.60
C MET A 157 15.64 27.44 7.29
N GLY A 158 14.30 27.34 7.28
CA GLY A 158 13.38 28.46 7.05
C GLY A 158 12.80 29.10 8.32
N SER A 159 13.48 28.97 9.48
CA SER A 159 12.94 29.36 10.78
C SER A 159 13.99 30.08 11.64
N THR A 160 14.69 31.07 11.09
CA THR A 160 15.32 32.17 11.85
C THR A 160 15.89 33.20 10.88
N LEU A 161 15.11 34.23 10.57
CA LEU A 161 15.69 35.56 10.36
C LEU A 161 14.69 36.61 10.83
N GLU A 162 15.14 37.36 11.82
CA GLU A 162 14.48 38.50 12.44
C GLU A 162 14.33 39.66 11.45
N SER A 163 13.30 40.48 11.72
CA SER A 163 13.34 41.94 11.72
C SER A 163 13.74 42.65 10.42
N SER A 164 12.73 43.12 9.69
CA SER A 164 12.79 44.42 9.02
C SER A 164 11.37 44.96 8.94
N ASP A 165 11.12 46.00 9.72
CA ASP A 165 9.89 46.79 9.73
C ASP A 165 9.67 47.39 8.33
N ASP A 166 8.50 47.12 7.75
CA ASP A 166 7.87 48.01 6.77
C ASP A 166 6.37 47.71 6.78
N GLU A 167 5.62 48.67 7.32
CA GLU A 167 4.18 48.68 7.30
C GLU A 167 3.69 48.77 5.86
N THR A 168 3.04 47.70 5.39
CA THR A 168 2.10 47.80 4.29
C THR A 168 0.78 47.21 4.75
N GLU A 169 -0.23 48.08 4.83
CA GLU A 169 -1.64 47.72 4.95
C GLU A 169 -1.99 46.72 3.84
N ILE A 170 -2.06 45.44 4.20
CA ILE A 170 -2.71 44.42 3.38
C ILE A 170 -4.08 44.21 4.00
N GLU A 171 -5.09 44.76 3.33
CA GLU A 171 -6.50 44.51 3.61
C GLU A 171 -6.74 43.01 3.87
N HIS A 172 -7.36 42.73 5.01
CA HIS A 172 -7.84 41.40 5.38
C HIS A 172 -8.86 40.91 4.35
N MET A 173 -8.39 40.20 3.34
CA MET A 173 -9.24 39.41 2.46
C MET A 173 -9.68 38.16 3.24
N VAL A 174 -10.85 38.26 3.87
CA VAL A 174 -11.57 37.15 4.49
C VAL A 174 -11.80 36.09 3.41
N ILE A 175 -11.00 35.03 3.42
CA ILE A 175 -11.25 33.83 2.63
C ILE A 175 -12.45 33.12 3.28
N PRO A 176 -13.60 33.00 2.60
CA PRO A 176 -14.73 32.27 3.16
C PRO A 176 -14.32 30.80 3.31
N GLU A 177 -14.56 30.28 4.50
CA GLU A 177 -14.35 28.91 4.92
C GLU A 177 -15.17 27.95 4.03
N GLN A 178 -14.63 27.61 2.87
CA GLN A 178 -15.13 26.56 1.99
C GLN A 178 -14.88 25.23 2.72
N ARG A 179 -15.89 24.78 3.48
CA ARG A 179 -16.00 23.40 3.96
C ARG A 179 -15.88 22.46 2.76
N LEU A 180 -14.69 21.91 2.55
CA LEU A 180 -14.44 20.90 1.54
C LEU A 180 -15.34 19.68 1.80
N PRO A 181 -15.89 19.06 0.74
CA PRO A 181 -16.87 18.00 0.84
C PRO A 181 -16.23 16.78 1.51
N VAL A 182 -17.00 16.17 2.41
CA VAL A 182 -16.74 14.86 3.01
C VAL A 182 -16.19 13.93 1.92
N THR A 183 -14.94 13.50 2.08
CA THR A 183 -14.17 12.77 1.07
C THR A 183 -14.99 11.67 0.37
N LEU A 184 -14.74 11.42 -0.92
CA LEU A 184 -15.39 10.33 -1.70
C LEU A 184 -15.36 8.97 -0.98
N LEU A 185 -14.37 8.72 -0.12
CA LEU A 185 -14.30 7.56 0.77
C LEU A 185 -15.40 7.53 1.83
N GLY A 186 -15.74 8.68 2.43
CA GLY A 186 -16.88 8.82 3.34
C GLY A 186 -18.21 8.51 2.65
N TYR A 187 -18.41 8.98 1.42
CA TYR A 187 -19.58 8.64 0.60
C TYR A 187 -19.63 7.15 0.24
N LEU A 188 -18.50 6.54 -0.13
CA LEU A 188 -18.42 5.10 -0.41
C LEU A 188 -18.74 4.24 0.83
N VAL A 189 -18.24 4.65 2.00
CA VAL A 189 -18.53 3.97 3.27
C VAL A 189 -20.00 4.13 3.66
N LEU A 190 -20.58 5.32 3.53
CA LEU A 190 -21.98 5.57 3.85
C LEU A 190 -22.93 4.85 2.88
N TRP A 191 -22.60 4.85 1.58
CA TRP A 191 -23.32 4.13 0.53
C TRP A 191 -23.28 2.61 0.75
N TRP A 192 -22.10 2.06 1.07
CA TRP A 192 -21.96 0.65 1.42
C TRP A 192 -22.75 0.29 2.70
N ARG A 193 -22.73 1.18 3.70
CA ARG A 193 -23.50 1.06 4.95
C ARG A 193 -25.00 1.01 4.70
N ASN A 194 -25.52 1.86 3.80
CA ASN A 194 -26.93 1.85 3.41
C ASN A 194 -27.30 0.62 2.56
N ARG A 195 -26.39 0.15 1.68
CA ARG A 195 -26.59 -1.03 0.84
C ARG A 195 -26.69 -2.33 1.65
N ARG A 196 -25.90 -2.53 2.71
CA ARG A 196 -26.02 -3.71 3.59
C ARG A 196 -27.34 -3.72 4.38
N LYS A 197 -27.80 -2.56 4.87
CA LYS A 197 -29.11 -2.44 5.52
C LYS A 197 -30.24 -2.82 4.56
N ASN A 198 -30.21 -2.31 3.33
CA ASN A 198 -31.22 -2.62 2.31
C ASN A 198 -31.23 -4.11 1.92
N LYS A 199 -30.06 -4.77 1.78
CA LYS A 199 -30.02 -6.22 1.52
C LYS A 199 -30.64 -7.05 2.65
N MET A 200 -30.44 -6.67 3.91
CA MET A 200 -31.07 -7.37 5.05
C MET A 200 -32.59 -7.15 5.08
N ILE A 201 -33.06 -5.94 4.78
CA ILE A 201 -34.50 -5.62 4.69
C ILE A 201 -35.16 -6.44 3.57
N ILE A 202 -34.51 -6.56 2.40
CA ILE A 202 -35.03 -7.34 1.27
C ILE A 202 -35.08 -8.84 1.60
N LYS A 203 -34.03 -9.38 2.23
CA LYS A 203 -34.02 -10.80 2.67
C LYS A 203 -35.11 -11.08 3.70
N ARG A 204 -35.32 -10.16 4.66
CA ARG A 204 -36.39 -10.26 5.66
C ARG A 204 -37.77 -10.26 5.03
N ARG A 205 -38.04 -9.35 4.08
CA ARG A 205 -39.32 -9.31 3.34
C ARG A 205 -39.59 -10.57 2.55
N LYS A 206 -38.59 -11.12 1.85
CA LYS A 206 -38.74 -12.40 1.14
C LYS A 206 -39.08 -13.56 2.08
N LEU A 207 -38.48 -13.57 3.27
CA LEU A 207 -38.75 -14.61 4.28
C LEU A 207 -40.15 -14.45 4.89
N GLU A 208 -40.58 -13.22 5.15
CA GLU A 208 -41.95 -12.91 5.59
C GLU A 208 -43.00 -13.27 4.52
N GLU A 209 -42.72 -13.05 3.23
CA GLU A 209 -43.58 -13.49 2.12
C GLU A 209 -43.64 -15.02 1.98
N GLN A 210 -42.52 -15.72 2.16
CA GLN A 210 -42.49 -17.18 2.17
C GLN A 210 -43.31 -17.75 3.32
N LEU A 211 -43.21 -17.14 4.52
CA LEU A 211 -44.03 -17.53 5.68
C LEU A 211 -45.52 -17.29 5.43
N ARG A 212 -45.90 -16.17 4.82
CA ARG A 212 -47.31 -15.87 4.46
C ARG A 212 -47.90 -16.81 3.41
N ARG A 213 -47.08 -17.41 2.55
CA ARG A 213 -47.54 -18.41 1.57
C ARG A 213 -47.74 -19.80 2.17
N LEU A 214 -47.15 -20.04 3.35
CA LEU A 214 -47.23 -21.30 4.07
C LEU A 214 -48.29 -21.30 5.18
N SER A 215 -48.80 -20.13 5.58
CA SER A 215 -49.94 -19.95 6.49
C SER A 215 -51.25 -19.83 5.73
#